data_AF-A0A523NTH3-F1
#
_entry.id   AF-A0A523NTH3-F1
#
_cell.length_a   1.000
_cell.length_b   1.000
_cell.length_c   1.000
_cell.angle_alpha   90.00
_cell.angle_beta   90.00
_cell.angle_gamma   90.00
#
_symmetry.space_group_name_H-M   'P 1'
#
loop_
_entity.id
_entity.type
_entity.pdbx_description
1 polymer ?
#
loop_
_entity_poly.entity_id
_entity_poly.type
_entity_poly.pdbx_seq_one_letter_code
_entity_poly.pdbx_strand_id
1 'polypeptide(L)'
;MKTWTHEKPWHGLGEEIEANLTPHEMLIKAELDYQRPYLSPANHEMFQFIKAFIAAGDAQLQTVGSLDKGRIIWVLAGVNEQFTLPGEDPVAGCLLFASRNERRDWVQMQVLAVREVGGNTLQIPCKAKTTFKNIFRRKFVSTPPFLSPASTELEAEMIQKAKENIGLAREAMAAFASDAQRLANQSVEEATAYRYMFDVFQPEAIQDLSTMGQKEVEEFAEKKTRMAVAAINKAPGQDLESARMTAWGLLNAVTYAVDHHIGSNQDSRLRLAWFGGNAEIKRRALQLALKLL
;
A
#
# COMPACT_ATOMS: atom_id res chain seq x y z
N MET A 1 17.19 -14.77 6.69
CA MET A 1 15.98 -13.93 6.57
C MET A 1 14.81 -14.88 6.42
N LYS A 2 13.73 -14.74 7.19
CA LYS A 2 12.51 -15.54 6.96
C LYS A 2 11.99 -15.20 5.55
N THR A 3 11.63 -16.20 4.76
CA THR A 3 11.01 -16.03 3.44
C THR A 3 9.49 -15.94 3.63
N TRP A 4 8.89 -14.86 3.13
CA TRP A 4 7.46 -14.55 3.28
C TRP A 4 6.71 -14.81 1.96
N THR A 5 6.83 -16.03 1.42
CA THR A 5 6.21 -16.40 0.14
C THR A 5 4.68 -16.42 0.29
N HIS A 6 3.96 -15.72 -0.59
CA HIS A 6 2.50 -15.56 -0.54
C HIS A 6 1.93 -14.96 0.75
N GLU A 7 2.77 -14.39 1.62
CA GLU A 7 2.31 -13.72 2.82
C GLU A 7 2.05 -12.24 2.56
N LYS A 8 0.88 -11.75 2.97
CA LYS A 8 0.50 -10.35 2.80
C LYS A 8 1.22 -9.47 3.83
N PRO A 9 1.52 -8.19 3.51
CA PRO A 9 2.45 -7.37 4.28
C PRO A 9 1.84 -6.87 5.61
N TRP A 10 0.52 -7.01 5.79
CA TRP A 10 -0.14 -6.76 7.06
C TRP A 10 -0.02 -7.92 8.06
N HIS A 11 0.40 -9.12 7.64
CA HIS A 11 0.71 -10.29 8.48
C HIS A 11 -0.32 -10.63 9.58
N GLY A 12 -1.61 -10.35 9.34
CA GLY A 12 -2.68 -10.56 10.33
C GLY A 12 -3.18 -9.30 11.04
N LEU A 13 -2.69 -8.10 10.71
CA LEU A 13 -3.26 -6.81 11.19
C LEU A 13 -4.53 -6.39 10.44
N GLY A 14 -5.08 -7.29 9.63
CA GLY A 14 -6.33 -7.08 8.91
C GLY A 14 -6.93 -8.41 8.53
N GLU A 15 -8.24 -8.42 8.42
CA GLU A 15 -9.03 -9.59 8.12
C GLU A 15 -9.68 -9.46 6.74
N GLU A 16 -9.62 -10.54 5.98
CA GLU A 16 -10.30 -10.61 4.69
C GLU A 16 -11.81 -10.64 4.89
N ILE A 17 -12.53 -9.92 4.04
CA ILE A 17 -13.97 -9.74 4.19
C ILE A 17 -14.69 -9.98 2.86
N GLU A 18 -15.91 -10.50 2.98
CA GLU A 18 -16.86 -10.58 1.89
C GLU A 18 -17.54 -9.21 1.66
N ALA A 19 -18.01 -8.98 0.43
CA ALA A 19 -18.64 -7.70 0.05
C ALA A 19 -19.98 -7.42 0.76
N ASN A 20 -20.65 -8.46 1.25
CA ASN A 20 -21.94 -8.37 1.93
C ASN A 20 -21.84 -7.86 3.38
N LEU A 21 -20.66 -7.87 4.01
CA LEU A 21 -20.49 -7.50 5.42
C LEU A 21 -21.03 -6.10 5.74
N THR A 22 -21.82 -6.00 6.80
CA THR A 22 -22.31 -4.74 7.34
C THR A 22 -21.16 -3.91 7.92
N PRO A 23 -21.28 -2.56 7.96
CA PRO A 23 -20.28 -1.73 8.62
C PRO A 23 -20.04 -2.10 10.10
N HIS A 24 -21.03 -2.69 10.77
CA HIS A 24 -20.86 -3.21 12.13
C HIS A 24 -19.97 -4.46 12.16
N GLU A 25 -20.19 -5.43 11.27
CA GLU A 25 -19.31 -6.61 11.16
C GLU A 25 -17.89 -6.19 10.79
N MET A 26 -17.72 -5.20 9.93
CA MET A 26 -16.40 -4.63 9.62
C MET A 26 -15.69 -4.07 10.86
N LEU A 27 -16.41 -3.49 11.83
CA LEU A 27 -15.81 -3.02 13.10
C LEU A 27 -15.27 -4.17 13.95
N ILE A 28 -16.03 -5.27 14.00
CA ILE A 28 -15.64 -6.47 14.74
C ILE A 28 -14.39 -7.09 14.11
N LYS A 29 -14.41 -7.26 12.77
CA LYS A 29 -13.29 -7.76 11.97
C LYS A 29 -12.04 -6.89 12.05
N ALA A 30 -12.20 -5.57 12.17
CA ALA A 30 -11.11 -4.63 12.32
C ALA A 30 -10.59 -4.51 13.76
N GLU A 31 -11.12 -5.30 14.70
CA GLU A 31 -10.75 -5.25 16.11
C GLU A 31 -10.95 -3.84 16.72
N LEU A 32 -12.12 -3.25 16.52
CA LEU A 32 -12.43 -1.90 17.01
C LEU A 32 -13.59 -1.87 18.02
N ASP A 33 -14.20 -3.01 18.31
CA ASP A 33 -15.35 -3.14 19.21
C ASP A 33 -14.96 -3.81 20.54
N TYR A 34 -14.05 -3.19 21.29
CA TYR A 34 -13.43 -3.82 22.46
C TYR A 34 -14.21 -3.68 23.78
N GLN A 35 -15.21 -2.79 23.89
CA GLN A 35 -16.00 -2.66 25.12
C GLN A 35 -17.44 -2.21 24.82
N ARG A 36 -18.41 -3.10 25.02
CA ARG A 36 -19.82 -2.69 25.14
C ARG A 36 -19.98 -1.79 26.38
N PRO A 37 -20.80 -0.74 26.32
CA PRO A 37 -21.67 -0.33 25.22
C PRO A 37 -21.07 0.87 24.47
N TYR A 38 -19.91 0.73 23.82
CA TYR A 38 -19.37 1.81 22.99
C TYR A 38 -19.06 1.32 21.58
N LEU A 39 -20.13 1.16 20.79
CA LEU A 39 -20.05 1.24 19.34
C LEU A 39 -19.52 2.65 19.01
N SER A 40 -18.29 2.79 18.52
CA SER A 40 -17.79 4.10 18.06
C SER A 40 -18.61 4.51 16.83
N PRO A 41 -19.55 5.48 16.93
CA PRO A 41 -20.42 5.80 15.80
C PRO A 41 -19.60 6.40 14.66
N ALA A 42 -18.49 7.06 14.98
CA ALA A 42 -17.53 7.58 14.01
C ALA A 42 -16.89 6.49 13.16
N ASN A 43 -16.54 5.34 13.77
CA ASN A 43 -15.91 4.24 13.04
C ASN A 43 -16.95 3.53 12.15
N HIS A 44 -18.17 3.38 12.66
CA HIS A 44 -19.30 2.85 11.88
C HIS A 44 -19.58 3.73 10.66
N GLU A 45 -19.73 5.05 10.86
CA GLU A 45 -19.95 6.05 9.80
C GLU A 45 -18.80 6.03 8.77
N MET A 46 -17.57 5.78 9.20
CA MET A 46 -16.39 5.68 8.34
C MET A 46 -16.44 4.43 7.44
N PHE A 47 -16.70 3.25 7.99
CA PHE A 47 -16.86 2.04 7.18
C PHE A 47 -18.06 2.12 6.25
N GLN A 48 -19.17 2.70 6.72
CA GLN A 48 -20.35 2.93 5.89
C GLN A 48 -20.02 3.82 4.69
N PHE A 49 -19.27 4.91 4.89
CA PHE A 49 -18.86 5.81 3.81
C PHE A 49 -17.93 5.11 2.82
N ILE A 50 -16.88 4.43 3.30
CA ILE A 50 -15.93 3.71 2.43
C ILE A 50 -16.65 2.62 1.62
N LYS A 51 -17.51 1.82 2.27
CA LYS A 51 -18.28 0.78 1.58
C LYS A 51 -19.15 1.36 0.48
N ALA A 52 -19.87 2.45 0.75
CA ALA A 52 -20.71 3.11 -0.26
C ALA A 52 -19.86 3.71 -1.40
N PHE A 53 -18.70 4.30 -1.08
CA PHE A 53 -17.80 4.88 -2.07
C PHE A 53 -17.22 3.81 -3.02
N ILE A 54 -16.78 2.68 -2.47
CA ILE A 54 -16.27 1.54 -3.25
C ILE A 54 -17.36 0.98 -4.17
N ALA A 55 -18.57 0.78 -3.64
CA ALA A 55 -19.70 0.28 -4.42
C ALA A 55 -20.08 1.23 -5.56
N ALA A 56 -20.04 2.54 -5.32
CA ALA A 56 -20.37 3.54 -6.34
C ALA A 56 -19.43 3.56 -7.54
N GLY A 57 -18.16 3.16 -7.38
CA GLY A 57 -17.17 3.08 -8.46
C GLY A 57 -16.84 1.67 -8.93
N ASP A 58 -17.68 0.69 -8.61
CA ASP A 58 -17.56 -0.71 -9.07
C ASP A 58 -16.23 -1.37 -8.67
N ALA A 59 -15.75 -1.12 -7.45
CA ALA A 59 -14.61 -1.80 -6.85
C ALA A 59 -15.06 -2.85 -5.82
N GLN A 60 -14.17 -3.78 -5.46
CA GLN A 60 -14.48 -4.91 -4.58
C GLN A 60 -13.81 -4.75 -3.22
N LEU A 61 -14.58 -4.77 -2.13
CA LEU A 61 -14.01 -4.85 -0.77
C LEU A 61 -13.21 -6.15 -0.60
N GLN A 62 -12.03 -6.05 0.03
CA GLN A 62 -11.13 -7.19 0.22
C GLN A 62 -10.72 -7.39 1.68
N THR A 63 -10.24 -6.34 2.35
CA THR A 63 -9.64 -6.49 3.69
C THR A 63 -9.90 -5.24 4.51
N VAL A 64 -10.15 -5.43 5.80
CA VAL A 64 -10.27 -4.33 6.77
C VAL A 64 -9.33 -4.55 7.94
N GLY A 65 -8.89 -3.47 8.56
CA GLY A 65 -8.06 -3.59 9.74
C GLY A 65 -7.91 -2.28 10.47
N SER A 66 -7.16 -2.35 11.57
CA SER A 66 -6.79 -1.18 12.33
C SER A 66 -5.29 -1.20 12.66
N LEU A 67 -4.73 -0.01 12.83
CA LEU A 67 -3.34 0.19 13.20
C LEU A 67 -3.26 1.20 14.34
N ASP A 68 -2.10 1.19 15.00
CA ASP A 68 -1.73 2.14 16.03
C ASP A 68 -2.76 2.17 17.18
N LYS A 69 -3.16 0.96 17.63
CA LYS A 69 -4.18 0.73 18.66
C LYS A 69 -5.54 1.35 18.30
N GLY A 70 -5.98 1.15 17.05
CA GLY A 70 -7.26 1.65 16.56
C GLY A 70 -7.28 3.14 16.20
N ARG A 71 -6.12 3.80 16.17
CA ARG A 71 -5.99 5.21 15.75
C ARG A 71 -6.05 5.41 14.25
N ILE A 72 -5.72 4.37 13.49
CA ILE A 72 -5.82 4.37 12.03
C ILE A 72 -6.70 3.20 11.66
N ILE A 73 -7.79 3.47 10.95
CA ILE A 73 -8.63 2.43 10.37
C ILE A 73 -8.37 2.42 8.89
N TRP A 74 -8.26 1.23 8.30
CA TRP A 74 -7.98 1.09 6.88
C TRP A 74 -8.83 0.00 6.23
N VAL A 75 -9.01 0.16 4.92
CA VAL A 75 -9.76 -0.77 4.05
C VAL A 75 -8.98 -0.92 2.75
N LEU A 76 -8.82 -2.16 2.30
CA LEU A 76 -8.34 -2.47 0.96
C LEU A 76 -9.50 -2.87 0.06
N ALA A 77 -9.50 -2.34 -1.16
CA ALA A 77 -10.46 -2.67 -2.18
C ALA A 77 -9.77 -2.95 -3.53
N GLY A 78 -10.10 -4.06 -4.18
CA GLY A 78 -9.60 -4.39 -5.51
C GLY A 78 -10.26 -3.54 -6.58
N VAL A 79 -9.48 -3.05 -7.55
CA VAL A 79 -10.02 -2.29 -8.70
C VAL A 79 -10.35 -3.17 -9.91
N ASN A 80 -10.23 -4.49 -9.77
CA ASN A 80 -10.41 -5.50 -10.82
C ASN A 80 -9.48 -5.31 -12.02
N GLU A 81 -8.33 -4.67 -11.80
CA GLU A 81 -7.25 -4.54 -12.78
C GLU A 81 -6.05 -5.34 -12.28
N GLN A 82 -5.58 -6.27 -13.10
CA GLN A 82 -4.42 -7.11 -12.83
C GLN A 82 -3.66 -7.37 -14.13
N PHE A 83 -2.35 -7.56 -14.02
CA PHE A 83 -1.51 -7.97 -15.13
C PHE A 83 -0.49 -9.01 -14.67
N THR A 84 0.05 -9.76 -15.62
CA THR A 84 1.05 -10.80 -15.36
C THR A 84 2.29 -10.52 -16.19
N LEU A 85 3.44 -10.44 -15.53
CA LEU A 85 4.74 -10.29 -16.18
C LEU A 85 5.34 -11.66 -16.54
N PRO A 86 6.39 -11.71 -17.39
CA PRO A 86 7.05 -12.95 -17.78
C PRO A 86 7.45 -13.83 -16.59
N GLY A 87 7.28 -15.14 -16.73
CA GLY A 87 7.52 -16.10 -15.64
C GLY A 87 6.38 -16.18 -14.61
N GLU A 88 5.13 -15.95 -15.01
CA GLU A 88 3.95 -16.06 -14.15
C GLU A 88 4.02 -15.18 -12.89
N ASP A 89 4.35 -13.90 -13.08
CA ASP A 89 4.48 -12.93 -11.98
C ASP A 89 3.27 -11.97 -11.96
N PRO A 90 2.15 -12.32 -11.27
CA PRO A 90 0.94 -11.52 -11.22
C PRO A 90 1.06 -10.32 -10.28
N VAL A 91 0.51 -9.20 -10.74
CA VAL A 91 0.41 -7.94 -10.00
C VAL A 91 -1.03 -7.44 -10.06
N ALA A 92 -1.64 -7.27 -8.88
CA ALA A 92 -3.02 -6.81 -8.74
C ALA A 92 -3.10 -5.36 -8.24
N GLY A 93 -4.06 -4.61 -8.77
CA GLY A 93 -4.34 -3.24 -8.37
C GLY A 93 -5.33 -3.18 -7.21
N CYS A 94 -5.02 -2.38 -6.19
CA CYS A 94 -5.94 -2.12 -5.09
C CYS A 94 -5.93 -0.66 -4.62
N LEU A 95 -6.99 -0.27 -3.94
CA LEU A 95 -7.16 1.01 -3.27
C LEU A 95 -6.99 0.81 -1.78
N LEU A 96 -6.10 1.58 -1.18
CA LEU A 96 -6.00 1.72 0.26
C LEU A 96 -6.77 2.95 0.70
N PHE A 97 -7.85 2.72 1.43
CA PHE A 97 -8.56 3.76 2.16
C PHE A 97 -8.07 3.77 3.61
N ALA A 98 -7.84 4.97 4.15
CA ALA A 98 -7.45 5.12 5.55
C ALA A 98 -8.06 6.36 6.19
N SER A 99 -8.46 6.24 7.46
CA SER A 99 -8.93 7.36 8.28
C SER A 99 -8.18 7.36 9.61
N ARG A 100 -7.70 8.53 10.02
CA ARG A 100 -6.99 8.72 11.30
C ARG A 100 -7.88 9.40 12.34
N ASN A 101 -7.68 9.08 13.61
CA ASN A 101 -8.50 9.60 14.72
C ASN A 101 -8.53 11.14 14.79
N GLU A 102 -7.40 11.79 14.49
CA GLU A 102 -7.28 13.25 14.59
C GLU A 102 -8.13 13.98 13.53
N ARG A 103 -8.54 13.28 12.46
CA ARG A 103 -9.33 13.81 11.34
C ARG A 103 -10.30 12.78 10.77
N ARG A 104 -11.16 12.17 11.61
CA ARG A 104 -12.17 11.18 11.16
C ARG A 104 -13.21 11.71 10.17
N ASP A 105 -13.24 13.03 9.95
CA ASP A 105 -14.07 13.67 8.93
C ASP A 105 -13.52 13.46 7.52
N TRP A 106 -12.29 12.95 7.38
CA TRP A 106 -11.61 12.77 6.11
C TRP A 106 -11.10 11.34 5.94
N VAL A 107 -11.32 10.80 4.75
CA VAL A 107 -10.79 9.52 4.30
C VAL A 107 -9.73 9.77 3.24
N GLN A 108 -8.54 9.24 3.46
CA GLN A 108 -7.46 9.21 2.49
C GLN A 108 -7.63 7.99 1.57
N MET A 109 -7.37 8.16 0.29
CA MET A 109 -7.33 7.11 -0.73
C MET A 109 -5.96 7.10 -1.42
N GLN A 110 -5.36 5.92 -1.57
CA GLN A 110 -4.12 5.69 -2.30
C GLN A 110 -4.29 4.52 -3.25
N VAL A 111 -3.67 4.58 -4.43
CA VAL A 111 -3.62 3.44 -5.36
C VAL A 111 -2.34 2.65 -5.09
N LEU A 112 -2.50 1.35 -4.89
CA LEU A 112 -1.43 0.41 -4.61
C LEU A 112 -1.39 -0.68 -5.69
N ALA A 113 -0.20 -1.07 -6.09
CA ALA A 113 0.06 -2.32 -6.77
C ALA A 113 0.54 -3.36 -5.73
N VAL A 114 0.01 -4.57 -5.81
CA VAL A 114 0.40 -5.70 -4.95
C VAL A 114 0.93 -6.82 -5.83
N ARG A 115 2.19 -7.21 -5.63
CA ARG A 115 2.78 -8.37 -6.30
C ARG A 115 2.46 -9.62 -5.50
N GLU A 116 1.71 -10.57 -6.06
CA GLU A 116 1.13 -11.67 -5.27
C GLU A 116 2.18 -12.69 -4.78
N VAL A 117 3.26 -12.87 -5.55
CA VAL A 117 4.34 -13.83 -5.22
C VAL A 117 5.03 -13.47 -3.90
N GLY A 118 5.38 -12.18 -3.77
CA GLY A 118 6.08 -11.64 -2.60
C GLY A 118 5.18 -10.98 -1.57
N GLY A 119 3.92 -10.71 -1.92
CA GLY A 119 2.97 -9.96 -1.09
C GLY A 119 3.32 -8.49 -0.90
N ASN A 120 4.37 -7.96 -1.51
CA ASN A 120 4.80 -6.58 -1.28
C ASN A 120 3.88 -5.56 -1.98
N THR A 121 3.64 -4.41 -1.34
CA THR A 121 2.85 -3.31 -1.90
C THR A 121 3.72 -2.15 -2.38
N LEU A 122 3.29 -1.49 -3.45
CA LEU A 122 3.90 -0.28 -3.96
C LEU A 122 2.81 0.77 -4.23
N GLN A 123 2.96 1.97 -3.69
CA GLN A 123 2.09 3.08 -4.06
C GLN A 123 2.46 3.57 -5.45
N ILE A 124 1.48 3.56 -6.36
CA ILE A 124 1.69 4.01 -7.74
C ILE A 124 1.20 5.46 -7.92
N PRO A 125 1.87 6.26 -8.76
CA PRO A 125 1.41 7.61 -9.09
C PRO A 125 0.02 7.59 -9.73
N CYS A 126 -0.90 8.42 -9.25
CA CYS A 126 -2.25 8.54 -9.79
C CYS A 126 -2.71 10.00 -9.73
N LYS A 127 -3.50 10.41 -10.74
CA LYS A 127 -4.10 11.75 -10.81
C LYS A 127 -5.36 11.90 -9.95
N ALA A 128 -5.87 10.79 -9.40
CA ALA A 128 -7.04 10.79 -8.55
C ALA A 128 -6.83 11.69 -7.32
N LYS A 129 -7.93 12.28 -6.87
CA LYS A 129 -8.00 12.96 -5.58
C LYS A 129 -7.72 11.96 -4.47
N THR A 130 -6.83 12.34 -3.55
CA THR A 130 -6.36 11.45 -2.49
C THR A 130 -7.10 11.61 -1.17
N THR A 131 -8.01 12.60 -1.05
CA THR A 131 -8.74 12.86 0.18
C THR A 131 -10.21 13.21 -0.07
N PHE A 132 -11.10 12.59 0.70
CA PHE A 132 -12.54 12.75 0.60
C PHE A 132 -13.12 13.06 1.96
N LYS A 133 -14.08 13.97 2.00
CA LYS A 133 -14.83 14.27 3.22
C LYS A 133 -15.84 13.15 3.45
N ASN A 134 -15.82 12.57 4.63
CA ASN A 134 -16.82 11.61 5.08
C ASN A 134 -18.15 12.36 5.33
N ILE A 135 -19.07 12.29 4.37
CA ILE A 135 -20.38 12.95 4.46
C ILE A 135 -21.34 12.26 5.45
N PHE A 136 -21.06 11.02 5.85
CA PHE A 136 -21.85 10.29 6.86
C PHE A 136 -21.47 10.68 8.29
N ARG A 137 -20.36 11.41 8.45
CA ARG A 137 -19.93 11.88 9.75
C ARG A 137 -20.96 12.86 10.33
N ARG A 138 -21.61 12.45 11.42
CA ARG A 138 -22.53 13.35 12.12
C ARG A 138 -21.78 14.46 12.82
N LYS A 139 -22.29 15.68 12.68
CA LYS A 139 -21.75 16.88 13.33
C LYS A 139 -22.43 17.07 14.68
N PHE A 140 -21.67 17.57 15.64
CA PHE A 140 -22.25 18.08 16.87
C PHE A 140 -23.12 19.30 16.55
N VAL A 141 -24.32 19.35 17.13
CA VAL A 141 -25.24 20.50 17.04
C VAL A 141 -25.64 20.94 18.44
N SER A 142 -25.95 22.22 18.62
CA SER A 142 -26.24 22.81 19.94
C SER A 142 -27.62 22.47 20.50
N THR A 143 -28.43 21.69 19.77
CA THR A 143 -29.76 21.27 20.17
C THR A 143 -29.85 19.74 20.27
N PRO A 144 -30.62 19.18 21.22
CA PRO A 144 -30.88 17.75 21.28
C PRO A 144 -31.40 17.21 19.93
N PRO A 145 -30.94 16.04 19.45
CA PRO A 145 -30.11 15.02 20.13
C PRO A 145 -28.59 15.27 20.08
N PHE A 146 -28.13 16.51 19.86
CA PHE A 146 -26.73 16.95 19.83
C PHE A 146 -25.89 16.36 18.67
N LEU A 147 -26.52 15.64 17.75
CA LEU A 147 -25.95 15.15 16.51
C LEU A 147 -26.87 15.49 15.34
N SER A 148 -26.29 15.84 14.20
CA SER A 148 -27.03 15.97 12.95
C SER A 148 -27.68 14.63 12.55
N PRO A 149 -28.75 14.64 11.71
CA PRO A 149 -29.32 13.42 11.16
C PRO A 149 -28.26 12.54 10.48
N ALA A 150 -28.40 11.23 10.63
CA ALA A 150 -27.55 10.28 9.93
C ALA A 150 -27.88 10.31 8.44
N SER A 151 -26.86 10.42 7.60
CA SER A 151 -27.00 10.21 6.15
C SER A 151 -26.81 8.73 5.84
N THR A 152 -27.68 8.18 5.00
CA THR A 152 -27.66 6.75 4.65
C THR A 152 -27.18 6.48 3.23
N GLU A 153 -27.20 7.51 2.37
CA GLU A 153 -26.92 7.38 0.94
C GLU A 153 -25.92 8.44 0.49
N LEU A 154 -25.12 8.10 -0.53
CA LEU A 154 -24.20 9.05 -1.14
C LEU A 154 -24.97 10.05 -2.00
N GLU A 155 -24.60 11.33 -1.87
CA GLU A 155 -25.06 12.38 -2.77
C GLU A 155 -24.54 12.13 -4.21
N ALA A 156 -25.31 12.57 -5.21
CA ALA A 156 -24.98 12.36 -6.63
C ALA A 156 -23.57 12.85 -7.00
N GLU A 157 -23.14 13.99 -6.44
CA GLU A 157 -21.79 14.52 -6.65
C GLU A 157 -20.71 13.59 -6.09
N MET A 158 -20.94 12.95 -4.94
CA MET A 158 -19.99 12.01 -4.35
C MET A 158 -19.95 10.68 -5.11
N ILE A 159 -21.09 10.21 -5.62
CA ILE A 159 -21.15 9.04 -6.51
C ILE A 159 -20.31 9.29 -7.76
N GLN A 160 -20.46 10.46 -8.39
CA GLN A 160 -19.68 10.83 -9.57
C GLN A 160 -18.18 10.89 -9.26
N LYS A 161 -17.80 11.51 -8.12
CA LYS A 161 -16.40 11.50 -7.66
C LYS A 161 -15.87 10.09 -7.44
N ALA A 162 -16.65 9.19 -6.85
CA ALA A 162 -16.23 7.81 -6.64
C ALA A 162 -15.92 7.12 -7.98
N LYS A 163 -16.82 7.23 -8.95
CA LYS A 163 -16.65 6.67 -10.31
C LYS A 163 -15.41 7.23 -10.99
N GLU A 164 -15.25 8.55 -11.01
CA GLU A 164 -14.10 9.21 -11.62
C GLU A 164 -12.78 8.79 -10.99
N ASN A 165 -12.69 8.79 -9.65
CA ASN A 165 -11.45 8.50 -8.94
C ASN A 165 -11.04 7.03 -9.03
N ILE A 166 -12.02 6.11 -9.01
CA ILE A 166 -11.75 4.68 -9.21
C ILE A 166 -11.39 4.41 -10.69
N GLY A 167 -12.03 5.11 -11.65
CA GLY A 167 -11.62 5.09 -13.06
C GLY A 167 -10.16 5.52 -13.26
N LEU A 168 -9.76 6.66 -12.67
CA LEU A 168 -8.38 7.13 -12.70
C LEU A 168 -7.38 6.16 -12.02
N ALA A 169 -7.83 5.39 -11.03
CA ALA A 169 -7.01 4.35 -10.42
C ALA A 169 -6.77 3.17 -11.37
N ARG A 170 -7.79 2.75 -12.14
CA ARG A 170 -7.65 1.73 -13.19
C ARG A 170 -6.71 2.20 -14.29
N GLU A 171 -6.85 3.44 -14.76
CA GLU A 171 -5.94 4.05 -15.73
C GLU A 171 -4.48 4.10 -15.23
N ALA A 172 -4.29 4.48 -13.96
CA ALA A 172 -2.96 4.48 -13.34
C ALA A 172 -2.36 3.06 -13.26
N MET A 173 -3.19 2.05 -12.97
CA MET A 173 -2.75 0.65 -12.95
C MET A 173 -2.35 0.16 -14.35
N ALA A 174 -3.12 0.52 -15.38
CA ALA A 174 -2.79 0.20 -16.77
C ALA A 174 -1.48 0.88 -17.24
N ALA A 175 -1.28 2.14 -16.88
CA ALA A 175 -0.02 2.84 -17.15
C ALA A 175 1.16 2.18 -16.42
N PHE A 176 0.96 1.80 -15.16
CA PHE A 176 1.96 1.10 -14.37
C PHE A 176 2.30 -0.29 -14.93
N ALA A 177 1.34 -1.00 -15.54
CA ALA A 177 1.60 -2.27 -16.21
C ALA A 177 2.63 -2.15 -17.34
N SER A 178 2.51 -1.08 -18.15
CA SER A 178 3.48 -0.77 -19.21
C SER A 178 4.87 -0.48 -18.64
N ASP A 179 4.95 0.33 -17.57
CA ASP A 179 6.20 0.61 -16.88
C ASP A 179 6.83 -0.66 -16.28
N ALA A 180 6.03 -1.48 -15.62
CA ALA A 180 6.46 -2.75 -15.03
C ALA A 180 7.02 -3.71 -16.10
N GLN A 181 6.38 -3.78 -17.27
CA GLN A 181 6.87 -4.58 -18.40
C GLN A 181 8.22 -4.08 -18.92
N ARG A 182 8.41 -2.76 -19.03
CA ARG A 182 9.71 -2.19 -19.42
C ARG A 182 10.79 -2.51 -18.38
N LEU A 183 10.47 -2.36 -17.10
CA LEU A 183 11.37 -2.69 -15.99
C LEU A 183 11.74 -4.17 -15.93
N ALA A 184 10.80 -5.06 -16.27
CA ALA A 184 11.04 -6.49 -16.35
C ALA A 184 11.98 -6.86 -17.51
N ASN A 185 11.90 -6.13 -18.63
CA ASN A 185 12.76 -6.36 -19.80
C ASN A 185 14.16 -5.74 -19.66
N GLN A 186 14.38 -4.88 -18.66
CA GLN A 186 15.65 -4.21 -18.43
C GLN A 186 16.55 -5.04 -17.51
N SER A 187 17.52 -5.75 -18.09
CA SER A 187 18.57 -6.44 -17.34
C SER A 187 19.53 -5.45 -16.67
N VAL A 188 20.04 -5.81 -15.50
CA VAL A 188 20.90 -4.96 -14.67
C VAL A 188 22.12 -5.75 -14.20
N GLU A 189 23.31 -5.14 -14.29
CA GLU A 189 24.54 -5.71 -13.76
C GLU A 189 24.59 -5.66 -12.22
N GLU A 190 25.35 -6.56 -11.61
CA GLU A 190 25.45 -6.67 -10.15
C GLU A 190 25.94 -5.36 -9.49
N ALA A 191 26.94 -4.69 -10.08
CA ALA A 191 27.43 -3.41 -9.57
C ALA A 191 26.34 -2.33 -9.56
N THR A 192 25.54 -2.24 -10.63
CA THR A 192 24.41 -1.31 -10.73
C THR A 192 23.31 -1.69 -9.73
N ALA A 193 23.07 -2.98 -9.50
CA ALA A 193 22.12 -3.45 -8.50
C ALA A 193 22.51 -3.03 -7.08
N TYR A 194 23.78 -3.18 -6.71
CA TYR A 194 24.28 -2.68 -5.42
C TYR A 194 24.20 -1.17 -5.33
N ARG A 195 24.62 -0.45 -6.37
CA ARG A 195 24.52 1.01 -6.43
C ARG A 195 23.08 1.47 -6.19
N TYR A 196 22.13 0.87 -6.88
CA TYR A 196 20.71 1.15 -6.74
C TYR A 196 20.23 0.98 -5.28
N MET A 197 20.63 -0.09 -4.58
CA MET A 197 20.24 -0.29 -3.17
C MET A 197 20.76 0.80 -2.25
N PHE A 198 21.97 1.31 -2.52
CA PHE A 198 22.50 2.43 -1.75
C PHE A 198 21.78 3.74 -2.08
N ASP A 199 21.54 4.06 -3.35
CA ASP A 199 20.83 5.28 -3.74
C ASP A 199 19.39 5.32 -3.17
N VAL A 200 18.76 4.15 -3.02
CA VAL A 200 17.44 4.03 -2.38
C VAL A 200 17.50 4.30 -0.88
N PHE A 201 18.38 3.62 -0.15
CA PHE A 201 18.35 3.60 1.32
C PHE A 201 19.28 4.62 1.99
N GLN A 202 20.36 5.03 1.32
CA GLN A 202 21.43 5.89 1.81
C GLN A 202 21.81 6.94 0.76
N PRO A 203 20.85 7.77 0.28
CA PRO A 203 21.07 8.71 -0.82
C PRO A 203 22.16 9.76 -0.55
N GLU A 204 22.48 10.03 0.72
CA GLU A 204 23.46 11.02 1.15
C GLU A 204 24.86 10.41 1.35
N ALA A 205 24.98 9.08 1.44
CA ALA A 205 26.21 8.42 1.87
C ALA A 205 27.23 8.23 0.74
N ILE A 206 26.81 8.21 -0.53
CA ILE A 206 27.68 7.77 -1.63
C ILE A 206 27.60 8.71 -2.83
N GLN A 207 28.40 9.76 -2.83
CA GLN A 207 28.64 10.59 -4.02
C GLN A 207 29.88 10.16 -4.81
N ASP A 208 30.85 9.47 -4.18
CA ASP A 208 32.22 9.31 -4.73
C ASP A 208 32.68 7.87 -5.00
N LEU A 209 31.85 6.84 -4.82
CA LEU A 209 32.25 5.46 -5.18
C LEU A 209 32.02 5.20 -6.67
N SER A 210 33.13 5.06 -7.41
CA SER A 210 33.17 4.73 -8.84
C SER A 210 32.86 3.26 -9.14
N THR A 211 33.01 2.37 -8.16
CA THR A 211 32.72 0.94 -8.26
C THR A 211 31.95 0.47 -7.03
N MET A 212 30.94 -0.37 -7.25
CA MET A 212 30.11 -0.95 -6.19
C MET A 212 30.20 -2.48 -6.27
N GLY A 213 30.63 -3.10 -5.18
CA GLY A 213 30.78 -4.54 -5.05
C GLY A 213 30.46 -5.03 -3.63
N GLN A 214 30.76 -6.30 -3.36
CA GLN A 214 30.50 -6.90 -2.05
C GLN A 214 31.29 -6.25 -0.92
N LYS A 215 32.53 -5.79 -1.18
CA LYS A 215 33.36 -5.12 -0.18
C LYS A 215 32.72 -3.82 0.31
N GLU A 216 32.21 -3.01 -0.62
CA GLU A 216 31.56 -1.76 -0.31
C GLU A 216 30.23 -2.00 0.44
N VAL A 217 29.51 -3.08 0.12
CA VAL A 217 28.34 -3.52 0.88
C VAL A 217 28.73 -3.91 2.31
N GLU A 218 29.83 -4.61 2.51
CA GLU A 218 30.28 -5.01 3.85
C GLU A 218 30.70 -3.81 4.69
N GLU A 219 31.49 -2.90 4.12
CA GLU A 219 32.06 -1.73 4.81
C GLU A 219 31.03 -0.62 5.05
N PHE A 220 30.22 -0.27 4.04
CA PHE A 220 29.41 0.95 4.05
C PHE A 220 27.90 0.71 4.15
N ALA A 221 27.38 -0.50 3.89
CA ALA A 221 25.93 -0.67 3.88
C ALA A 221 25.34 -0.60 5.30
N GLU A 222 24.40 0.31 5.51
CA GLU A 222 23.57 0.28 6.71
C GLU A 222 22.73 -1.00 6.78
N LYS A 223 22.19 -1.28 7.98
CA LYS A 223 21.35 -2.46 8.22
C LYS A 223 20.23 -2.62 7.18
N LYS A 224 19.51 -1.54 6.84
CA LYS A 224 18.42 -1.57 5.85
C LYS A 224 18.93 -1.88 4.44
N THR A 225 20.06 -1.29 4.05
CA THR A 225 20.69 -1.56 2.74
C THR A 225 21.16 -2.99 2.64
N ARG A 226 21.83 -3.55 3.67
CA ARG A 226 22.21 -4.98 3.69
C ARG A 226 21.01 -5.91 3.53
N MET A 227 19.89 -5.56 4.16
CA MET A 227 18.63 -6.31 4.04
C MET A 227 18.08 -6.28 2.62
N ALA A 228 18.11 -5.13 1.95
CA ALA A 228 17.65 -4.98 0.57
C ALA A 228 18.59 -5.66 -0.44
N VAL A 229 19.92 -5.57 -0.23
CA VAL A 229 20.91 -6.30 -1.03
C VAL A 229 20.70 -7.81 -0.91
N ALA A 230 20.48 -8.33 0.31
CA ALA A 230 20.17 -9.74 0.50
C ALA A 230 18.86 -10.16 -0.19
N ALA A 231 17.88 -9.24 -0.27
CA ALA A 231 16.59 -9.49 -0.91
C ALA A 231 16.67 -9.65 -2.43
N ILE A 232 17.73 -9.16 -3.10
CA ILE A 232 17.95 -9.36 -4.55
C ILE A 232 17.92 -10.85 -4.90
N ASN A 233 18.51 -11.70 -4.05
CA ASN A 233 18.62 -13.14 -4.30
C ASN A 233 17.66 -13.98 -3.45
N LYS A 234 17.11 -13.43 -2.37
CA LYS A 234 16.36 -14.18 -1.35
C LYS A 234 14.88 -13.82 -1.24
N ALA A 235 14.45 -12.71 -1.85
CA ALA A 235 13.03 -12.38 -1.85
C ALA A 235 12.25 -13.40 -2.71
N PRO A 236 11.01 -13.73 -2.35
CA PRO A 236 10.17 -14.59 -3.17
C PRO A 236 10.02 -14.07 -4.61
N GLY A 237 10.15 -14.96 -5.58
CA GLY A 237 10.00 -14.67 -6.99
C GLY A 237 11.14 -13.88 -7.63
N GLN A 238 12.33 -13.82 -7.01
CA GLN A 238 13.54 -13.23 -7.63
C GLN A 238 14.20 -14.15 -8.66
N ASP A 239 13.78 -15.42 -8.68
CA ASP A 239 14.16 -16.43 -9.66
C ASP A 239 13.33 -16.38 -10.95
N LEU A 240 12.19 -15.66 -10.93
CA LEU A 240 11.30 -15.48 -12.09
C LEU A 240 11.97 -14.66 -13.20
N GLU A 241 11.59 -14.93 -14.44
CA GLU A 241 12.11 -14.22 -15.63
C GLU A 241 11.93 -12.70 -15.53
N SER A 242 10.78 -12.24 -15.04
CA SER A 242 10.49 -10.82 -14.83
C SER A 242 11.44 -10.14 -13.85
N ALA A 243 12.02 -10.86 -12.89
CA ALA A 243 12.70 -10.30 -11.72
C ALA A 243 14.21 -10.60 -11.69
N ARG A 244 14.65 -11.73 -12.25
CA ARG A 244 16.03 -12.20 -12.09
C ARG A 244 17.04 -11.22 -12.70
N MET A 245 17.68 -10.43 -11.84
CA MET A 245 18.62 -9.36 -12.21
C MET A 245 18.04 -8.36 -13.20
N THR A 246 16.77 -7.99 -13.01
CA THR A 246 16.08 -6.95 -13.78
C THR A 246 15.79 -5.72 -12.91
N ALA A 247 15.53 -4.56 -13.53
CA ALA A 247 15.12 -3.36 -12.78
C ALA A 247 13.82 -3.61 -11.98
N TRP A 248 12.91 -4.46 -12.49
CA TRP A 248 11.73 -4.92 -11.77
C TRP A 248 12.08 -5.76 -10.52
N GLY A 249 13.04 -6.68 -10.63
CA GLY A 249 13.51 -7.46 -9.48
C GLY A 249 14.13 -6.60 -8.39
N LEU A 250 14.91 -5.59 -8.78
CA LEU A 250 15.49 -4.63 -7.83
C LEU A 250 14.41 -3.83 -7.09
N LEU A 251 13.41 -3.34 -7.79
CA LEU A 251 12.26 -2.66 -7.19
C LEU A 251 11.55 -3.57 -6.17
N ASN A 252 11.31 -4.83 -6.54
CA ASN A 252 10.64 -5.79 -5.66
C ASN A 252 11.50 -6.25 -4.47
N ALA A 253 12.83 -6.29 -4.61
CA ALA A 253 13.73 -6.54 -3.49
C ALA A 253 13.62 -5.43 -2.43
N VAL A 254 13.51 -4.16 -2.87
CA VAL A 254 13.30 -3.02 -1.98
C VAL A 254 11.94 -3.10 -1.29
N THR A 255 10.85 -3.24 -2.05
CA THR A 255 9.49 -3.25 -1.49
C THR A 255 9.31 -4.43 -0.54
N TYR A 256 9.84 -5.61 -0.87
CA TYR A 256 9.85 -6.77 0.01
C TYR A 256 10.63 -6.54 1.31
N ALA A 257 11.84 -5.97 1.22
CA ALA A 257 12.63 -5.65 2.41
C ALA A 257 11.88 -4.66 3.32
N VAL A 258 11.26 -3.64 2.73
CA VAL A 258 10.48 -2.62 3.44
C VAL A 258 9.26 -3.22 4.13
N ASP A 259 8.44 -3.97 3.39
CA ASP A 259 7.13 -4.41 3.86
C ASP A 259 7.22 -5.56 4.87
N HIS A 260 8.24 -6.42 4.76
CA HIS A 260 8.34 -7.63 5.57
C HIS A 260 9.42 -7.60 6.65
N HIS A 261 10.45 -6.75 6.51
CA HIS A 261 11.60 -6.81 7.42
C HIS A 261 11.97 -5.47 8.07
N ILE A 262 11.71 -4.32 7.44
CA ILE A 262 12.13 -3.01 7.97
C ILE A 262 11.03 -2.41 8.86
N GLY A 263 11.16 -2.60 10.17
CA GLY A 263 10.33 -1.97 11.19
C GLY A 263 10.65 -2.53 12.58
N SER A 264 10.16 -1.88 13.63
CA SER A 264 10.36 -2.36 15.00
C SER A 264 9.38 -3.47 15.40
N ASN A 265 8.16 -3.39 14.88
CA ASN A 265 7.12 -4.40 15.02
C ASN A 265 6.23 -4.37 13.76
N GLN A 266 5.28 -5.31 13.69
CA GLN A 266 4.41 -5.49 12.53
C GLN A 266 3.54 -4.26 12.23
N ASP A 267 2.95 -3.65 13.26
CA ASP A 267 2.10 -2.46 13.14
C ASP A 267 2.90 -1.25 12.65
N SER A 268 4.02 -0.98 13.31
CA SER A 268 4.89 0.14 12.94
C SER A 268 5.48 -0.04 11.55
N ARG A 269 5.82 -1.27 11.16
CA ARG A 269 6.31 -1.60 9.82
C ARG A 269 5.27 -1.25 8.76
N LEU A 270 4.05 -1.79 8.88
CA LEU A 270 2.99 -1.55 7.89
C LEU A 270 2.63 -0.05 7.83
N ARG A 271 2.48 0.59 8.99
CA ARG A 271 2.14 2.02 9.07
C ARG A 271 3.21 2.90 8.41
N LEU A 272 4.49 2.62 8.63
CA LEU A 272 5.57 3.34 7.98
C LEU A 272 5.63 3.04 6.48
N ALA A 273 5.36 1.79 6.07
CA ALA A 273 5.38 1.35 4.68
C ALA A 273 4.28 1.97 3.82
N TRP A 274 3.11 2.28 4.40
CA TRP A 274 2.00 2.94 3.70
C TRP A 274 1.98 4.46 3.88
N PHE A 275 2.36 4.98 5.05
CA PHE A 275 2.11 6.39 5.38
C PHE A 275 3.31 7.15 5.96
N GLY A 276 4.49 6.55 6.04
CA GLY A 276 5.66 7.14 6.69
C GLY A 276 6.91 7.13 5.83
N GLY A 277 8.08 7.25 6.46
CA GLY A 277 9.36 7.33 5.74
C GLY A 277 9.67 6.12 4.87
N ASN A 278 9.13 4.93 5.19
CA ASN A 278 9.31 3.76 4.36
C ASN A 278 8.49 3.83 3.05
N ALA A 279 7.34 4.52 3.04
CA ALA A 279 6.60 4.80 1.82
C ALA A 279 7.42 5.69 0.87
N GLU A 280 8.13 6.69 1.42
CA GLU A 280 9.04 7.55 0.65
C GLU A 280 10.23 6.77 0.06
N ILE A 281 10.77 5.79 0.80
CA ILE A 281 11.80 4.88 0.27
C ILE A 281 11.25 4.10 -0.94
N LYS A 282 10.03 3.53 -0.85
CA LYS A 282 9.41 2.81 -1.98
C LYS A 282 9.15 3.73 -3.17
N ARG A 283 8.71 4.97 -2.94
CA ARG A 283 8.54 5.98 -4.00
C ARG A 283 9.87 6.30 -4.69
N ARG A 284 10.94 6.50 -3.92
CA ARG A 284 12.29 6.72 -4.46
C ARG A 284 12.78 5.52 -5.27
N ALA A 285 12.54 4.30 -4.77
CA ALA A 285 12.89 3.07 -5.46
C ALA A 285 12.26 2.99 -6.85
N LEU A 286 10.94 3.24 -6.95
CA LEU A 286 10.27 3.30 -8.25
C LEU A 286 10.88 4.37 -9.17
N GLN A 287 11.13 5.58 -8.64
CA GLN A 287 11.72 6.66 -9.44
C GLN A 287 13.13 6.33 -9.95
N LEU A 288 13.96 5.68 -9.14
CA LEU A 288 15.31 5.26 -9.54
C LEU A 288 15.26 4.07 -10.50
N ALA A 289 14.35 3.12 -10.30
CA ALA A 289 14.18 1.99 -11.20
C ALA A 289 13.78 2.45 -12.60
N LEU A 290 12.87 3.43 -12.70
CA LEU A 290 12.47 4.03 -13.97
C LEU A 290 13.59 4.80 -14.68
N LYS A 291 14.64 5.23 -13.95
CA LYS A 291 15.85 5.85 -14.55
C LYS A 291 16.85 4.83 -15.10
N LEU A 292 16.65 3.54 -14.85
CA LEU A 292 17.46 2.47 -15.41
C LEU A 292 16.97 2.03 -16.80
N LEU A 293 15.78 2.51 -17.23
CA LEU A 293 15.24 2.35 -18.58
C LEU A 293 15.86 3.36 -19.54
#